data_AF-A0A428XDN6-F1
#
_entry.id   AF-A0A428XDN6-F1
#
_cell.length_a   1.000
_cell.length_b   1.000
_cell.length_c   1.000
_cell.angle_alpha   90.00
_cell.angle_beta   90.00
_cell.angle_gamma   90.00
#
_symmetry.space_group_name_H-M   'P 1'
#
loop_
_entity.id
_entity.type
_entity.pdbx_description
1 polymer ?
#
loop_
_entity_poly.entity_id
_entity_poly.type
_entity_poly.pdbx_seq_one_letter_code
_entity_poly.pdbx_strand_id
1 'polypeptide(L)'
;MTDASVHLAAQPRLDTLVTEFRSDARRLRTDFAGTAWIGDVPDPASGMMGPRYQRRAVDSQLFLPDTHWYTVVALDDAEVQVAVGLLQVPGTTQGTQGLIGAIADPRADFFEHPEHDDRVGICLSLRGEIWSNVGLSYRITVLCRPEALIFPSMTTTTT
;
A
#
# COMPACT_ATOMS: atom_id res chain seq x y z
N MET A 1 -13.25 4.06 -21.65
CA MET A 1 -11.93 3.96 -21.00
C MET A 1 -12.01 2.79 -20.04
N THR A 2 -11.03 1.90 -20.05
CA THR A 2 -11.03 0.71 -19.17
C THR A 2 -10.11 0.96 -17.99
N ASP A 3 -10.54 0.59 -16.78
CA ASP A 3 -9.73 0.71 -15.58
C ASP A 3 -8.67 -0.40 -15.54
N ALA A 4 -7.49 -0.08 -15.02
CA ALA A 4 -6.46 -1.06 -14.75
C ALA A 4 -6.74 -1.76 -13.42
N SER A 5 -6.53 -3.08 -13.36
CA SER A 5 -6.49 -3.78 -12.08
C SER A 5 -5.22 -3.42 -11.31
N VAL A 6 -5.30 -3.47 -9.99
CA VAL A 6 -4.14 -3.29 -9.09
C VAL A 6 -4.08 -4.47 -8.13
N HIS A 7 -2.90 -5.09 -8.03
CA HIS A 7 -2.65 -6.23 -7.16
C HIS A 7 -1.47 -5.94 -6.24
N LEU A 8 -1.65 -6.09 -4.94
CA LEU A 8 -0.59 -5.90 -3.95
C LEU A 8 0.09 -7.24 -3.63
N ALA A 9 1.41 -7.27 -3.78
CA ALA A 9 2.29 -8.32 -3.27
C ALA A 9 3.10 -7.76 -2.10
N ALA A 10 2.61 -7.97 -0.88
CA ALA A 10 3.23 -7.45 0.34
C ALA A 10 4.38 -8.34 0.83
N GLN A 11 5.39 -7.69 1.40
CA GLN A 11 6.36 -8.33 2.28
C GLN A 11 5.80 -8.33 3.72
N PRO A 12 6.29 -9.21 4.61
CA PRO A 12 5.94 -9.15 6.02
C PRO A 12 6.20 -7.75 6.58
N ARG A 13 5.21 -7.19 7.29
CA ARG A 13 5.38 -5.91 7.97
C ARG A 13 6.41 -6.01 9.10
N LEU A 14 7.00 -4.87 9.46
CA LEU A 14 7.88 -4.76 10.61
C LEU A 14 7.30 -3.77 11.61
N ASP A 15 7.09 -4.24 12.84
CA ASP A 15 6.62 -3.42 13.97
C ASP A 15 7.78 -3.16 14.93
N THR A 16 8.04 -1.89 15.23
CA THR A 16 9.13 -1.48 16.12
C THR A 16 8.65 -0.38 17.05
N LEU A 17 8.95 -0.52 18.34
CA LEU A 17 8.76 0.56 19.29
C LEU A 17 9.96 1.50 19.21
N VAL A 18 9.69 2.76 18.94
CA VAL A 18 10.72 3.80 18.81
C VAL A 18 10.43 4.94 19.78
N THR A 19 11.48 5.66 20.15
CA THR A 19 11.37 6.92 20.87
C THR A 19 11.46 8.06 19.87
N GLU A 20 10.44 8.91 19.83
CA GLU A 20 10.40 10.07 18.95
C GLU A 20 11.49 11.08 19.34
N PHE A 21 12.30 11.51 18.38
CA PHE A 21 13.47 12.36 18.64
C PHE A 21 13.12 13.71 19.28
N ARG A 22 11.94 14.28 19.00
CA ARG A 22 11.58 15.63 19.46
C ARG A 22 10.89 15.68 20.81
N SER A 23 10.14 14.64 21.15
CA SER A 23 9.21 14.63 22.29
C SER A 23 9.56 13.59 23.35
N ASP A 24 10.53 12.71 23.09
CA ASP A 24 10.79 11.48 23.84
C ASP A 24 9.56 10.56 23.97
N ALA A 25 8.51 10.81 23.19
CA ALA A 25 7.31 9.99 23.21
C ALA A 25 7.60 8.60 22.64
N ARG A 26 7.03 7.58 23.27
CA ARG A 26 7.07 6.23 22.74
C ARG A 26 6.07 6.12 21.58
N ARG A 27 6.56 5.72 20.41
CA ARG A 27 5.77 5.51 19.20
C ARG A 27 5.84 4.06 18.76
N LEU A 28 4.74 3.56 18.22
CA LEU A 28 4.75 2.36 17.39
C LEU A 28 5.06 2.79 15.96
N ARG A 29 6.18 2.29 15.44
CA ARG A 29 6.57 2.37 14.04
C ARG A 29 6.16 1.07 13.35
N THR A 30 5.33 1.16 12.33
CA THR A 30 5.03 0.04 11.44
C THR A 30 5.54 0.36 10.04
N ASP A 31 6.42 -0.48 9.51
CA ASP A 31 6.91 -0.40 8.14
C ASP A 31 6.25 -1.48 7.28
N PHE A 32 5.56 -1.03 6.24
CA PHE A 32 5.02 -1.86 5.16
C PHE A 32 5.92 -1.71 3.93
N ALA A 33 6.12 -2.82 3.23
CA ALA A 33 6.84 -2.82 1.96
C ALA A 33 6.25 -3.86 1.01
N GLY A 34 6.34 -3.62 -0.28
CA GLY A 34 5.90 -4.58 -1.28
C GLY A 34 5.90 -4.02 -2.69
N THR A 35 5.17 -4.69 -3.57
CA THR A 35 4.97 -4.26 -4.95
C THR A 35 3.48 -4.15 -5.26
N ALA A 36 3.08 -3.07 -5.93
CA ALA A 36 1.80 -2.92 -6.58
C ALA A 36 1.96 -3.21 -8.07
N TRP A 37 1.28 -4.26 -8.56
CA TRP A 37 1.24 -4.64 -9.97
C TRP A 37 -0.01 -4.04 -10.61
N ILE A 38 0.17 -3.20 -11.62
CA ILE A 38 -0.88 -2.41 -12.24
C ILE A 38 -1.07 -2.89 -13.69
N GLY A 39 -2.30 -3.26 -14.01
CA GLY A 39 -2.73 -3.71 -15.33
C GLY A 39 -2.75 -5.23 -15.49
N ASP A 40 -1.72 -5.94 -15.04
CA ASP A 40 -1.61 -7.41 -15.00
C ASP A 40 -0.71 -7.81 -13.81
N VAL A 41 -0.62 -9.11 -13.49
CA VAL A 41 0.41 -9.65 -12.57
C VAL A 41 1.58 -10.23 -13.36
N PRO A 42 2.82 -10.25 -12.81
CA PRO A 42 3.94 -10.91 -13.44
C PRO A 42 3.68 -12.42 -13.63
N ASP A 43 4.15 -12.96 -14.76
CA ASP A 43 4.15 -14.39 -14.98
C ASP A 43 5.04 -15.09 -13.94
N PRO A 44 4.56 -16.12 -13.21
CA PRO A 44 5.32 -16.74 -12.13
C PRO A 44 6.63 -17.40 -12.57
N ALA A 45 6.74 -17.83 -13.83
CA ALA A 45 7.93 -18.51 -14.33
C ALA A 45 9.03 -17.54 -14.77
N SER A 46 8.65 -16.44 -15.43
CA SER A 46 9.58 -15.44 -15.97
C SER A 46 9.77 -14.23 -15.07
N GLY A 47 8.86 -13.97 -14.14
CA GLY A 47 8.82 -12.75 -13.33
C GLY A 47 8.49 -11.50 -14.14
N MET A 48 8.04 -11.64 -15.39
CA MET A 48 7.81 -10.52 -16.30
C MET A 48 6.33 -10.23 -16.48
N MET A 49 5.97 -8.94 -16.53
CA MET A 49 4.64 -8.50 -16.93
C MET A 49 4.47 -8.61 -18.45
N GLY A 50 3.25 -8.91 -18.90
CA GLY A 50 2.92 -9.02 -20.32
C GLY A 50 3.07 -7.68 -21.09
N PRO A 51 3.23 -7.73 -22.43
CA PRO A 51 3.56 -6.55 -23.25
C PRO A 51 2.34 -5.72 -23.67
N ARG A 52 1.23 -5.82 -22.94
CA ARG A 52 -0.06 -5.21 -23.33
C ARG A 52 0.03 -3.68 -23.29
N TYR A 53 -0.16 -3.07 -24.46
CA TYR A 53 -0.16 -1.62 -24.63
C TYR A 53 -1.56 -1.09 -24.87
N GLN A 54 -2.15 -0.51 -23.83
CA GLN A 54 -3.50 0.05 -23.87
C GLN A 54 -3.62 1.13 -22.79
N ARG A 55 -4.12 2.31 -23.18
CA ARG A 55 -4.45 3.38 -22.23
C ARG A 55 -5.52 2.90 -21.25
N ARG A 56 -5.19 2.95 -19.97
CA ARG A 56 -6.07 2.58 -18.85
C ARG A 56 -5.97 3.61 -17.73
N ALA A 57 -7.11 3.93 -17.13
CA ALA A 57 -7.13 4.75 -15.93
C ALA A 57 -6.76 3.88 -14.72
N VAL A 58 -6.09 4.48 -13.74
CA VAL A 58 -5.83 3.89 -12.44
C VAL A 58 -6.51 4.78 -11.42
N ASP A 59 -7.50 4.24 -10.71
CA ASP A 59 -8.05 4.83 -9.49
C ASP A 59 -8.31 3.65 -8.55
N SER A 60 -7.37 3.42 -7.65
CA SER A 60 -7.42 2.27 -6.76
C SER A 60 -7.09 2.70 -5.36
N GLN A 61 -7.84 2.15 -4.42
CA GLN A 61 -7.64 2.30 -2.99
C GLN A 61 -7.75 0.91 -2.38
N LEU A 62 -6.64 0.41 -1.86
CA LEU A 62 -6.54 -0.97 -1.39
C LEU A 62 -5.93 -0.98 0.00
N PHE A 63 -6.57 -1.68 0.94
CA PHE A 63 -5.95 -1.97 2.22
C PHE A 63 -4.62 -2.69 2.01
N LEU A 64 -3.61 -2.29 2.77
CA LEU A 64 -2.36 -3.03 2.80
C LEU A 64 -2.62 -4.43 3.35
N PRO A 65 -2.06 -5.47 2.72
CA PRO A 65 -2.13 -6.81 3.29
C PRO A 65 -1.51 -6.79 4.69
N ASP A 66 -2.19 -7.43 5.64
CA ASP A 66 -1.77 -7.42 7.04
C ASP A 66 -1.67 -5.99 7.64
N THR A 67 -2.58 -5.08 7.26
CA THR A 67 -2.73 -3.82 7.99
C THR A 67 -3.15 -4.10 9.44
N HIS A 68 -2.59 -3.31 10.36
CA HIS A 68 -3.17 -3.18 11.68
C HIS A 68 -4.51 -2.45 11.61
N TRP A 69 -5.34 -2.70 12.62
CA TRP A 69 -6.55 -1.92 12.86
C TRP A 69 -6.31 -0.96 14.01
N TYR A 70 -6.74 0.28 13.81
CA TYR A 70 -6.50 1.37 14.75
C TYR A 70 -7.82 1.96 15.20
N THR A 71 -7.83 2.48 16.43
CA THR A 71 -8.95 3.29 16.92
C THR A 71 -8.76 4.75 16.47
N VAL A 72 -9.82 5.33 15.90
CA VAL A 72 -9.80 6.69 15.33
C VAL A 72 -9.41 7.74 16.38
N VAL A 73 -9.83 7.56 17.65
CA VAL A 73 -9.60 8.54 18.72
C VAL A 73 -8.14 8.69 19.14
N ALA A 74 -7.27 7.76 18.73
CA ALA A 74 -5.87 7.73 19.13
C ALA A 74 -4.88 8.05 17.99
N LEU A 75 -5.38 8.57 16.85
CA LEU A 75 -4.60 8.86 15.63
C LEU A 75 -4.37 10.35 15.37
N ASP A 76 -4.76 11.22 16.30
CA ASP A 76 -4.64 12.68 16.16
C ASP A 76 -3.23 13.19 15.85
N ASP A 77 -2.20 12.46 16.28
CA ASP A 77 -0.79 12.74 16.02
C ASP A 77 -0.07 11.62 15.25
N ALA A 78 -0.82 10.78 14.54
CA ALA A 78 -0.23 9.75 13.69
C ALA A 78 0.40 10.36 12.43
N GLU A 79 1.58 9.86 12.06
CA GLU A 79 2.28 10.26 10.85
C GLU A 79 2.32 9.09 9.87
N VAL A 80 2.02 9.36 8.61
CA VAL A 80 2.14 8.38 7.52
C VAL A 80 3.08 8.94 6.46
N GLN A 81 4.12 8.18 6.17
CA GLN A 81 5.04 8.45 5.08
C GLN A 81 4.89 7.38 4.01
N VAL A 82 4.80 7.79 2.74
CA VAL A 82 4.78 6.88 1.59
C VAL A 82 5.92 7.22 0.64
N ALA A 83 6.59 6.20 0.13
CA ALA A 83 7.56 6.29 -0.95
C ALA A 83 7.26 5.20 -1.98
N VAL A 84 7.32 5.54 -3.26
CA VAL A 84 7.16 4.57 -4.35
C VAL A 84 8.30 4.67 -5.34
N GLY A 85 8.61 3.56 -6.00
CA GLY A 85 9.59 3.48 -7.07
C GLY A 85 9.07 2.67 -8.25
N LEU A 86 9.42 3.10 -9.46
CA LEU A 86 9.17 2.30 -10.66
C LEU A 86 10.13 1.11 -10.66
N LEU A 87 9.59 -0.10 -10.55
CA LEU A 87 10.36 -1.34 -10.55
C LEU A 87 10.44 -1.93 -11.96
N GLN A 88 9.31 -1.96 -12.67
CA GLN A 88 9.22 -2.60 -13.98
C GLN A 88 8.27 -1.86 -14.91
N VAL A 89 8.74 -1.70 -16.15
CA VAL A 89 7.97 -1.24 -17.30
C VAL A 89 8.34 -2.15 -18.47
N PRO A 90 7.52 -3.15 -18.82
CA PRO A 90 7.85 -4.08 -19.89
C PRO A 90 7.85 -3.36 -21.25
N GLY A 91 8.72 -3.83 -22.14
CA GLY A 91 8.66 -3.46 -23.55
C GLY A 91 7.31 -3.86 -24.15
N THR A 92 6.77 -3.01 -25.00
CA THR A 92 5.43 -3.20 -25.55
C THR A 92 5.49 -3.93 -26.89
N THR A 93 4.38 -4.53 -27.31
CA THR A 93 4.26 -5.10 -28.68
C THR A 93 4.41 -4.05 -29.78
N GLN A 94 4.32 -2.76 -29.45
CA GLN A 94 4.53 -1.64 -30.38
C GLN A 94 5.99 -1.17 -30.45
N GLY A 95 6.92 -1.84 -29.74
CA GLY A 95 8.34 -1.50 -29.75
C GLY A 95 8.71 -0.24 -28.97
N THR A 96 7.78 0.30 -28.16
CA THR A 96 8.03 1.45 -27.28
C THR A 96 8.49 0.97 -25.91
N GLN A 97 9.45 1.68 -25.30
CA GLN A 97 9.74 1.52 -23.87
C GLN A 97 8.59 2.18 -23.10
N GLY A 98 7.79 1.35 -22.40
CA GLY A 98 6.41 1.63 -22.04
C GLY A 98 6.16 2.66 -20.94
N LEU A 99 6.75 3.85 -20.98
CA LEU A 99 6.29 4.96 -20.14
C LEU A 99 5.82 6.14 -20.99
N ILE A 100 4.54 6.11 -21.37
CA ILE A 100 3.76 7.31 -21.67
C ILE A 100 2.60 7.36 -20.67
N GLY A 101 2.87 7.27 -19.37
CA GLY A 101 1.82 7.31 -18.34
C GLY A 101 2.43 7.67 -16.99
N ALA A 102 1.79 8.59 -16.27
CA ALA A 102 2.22 9.04 -14.96
C ALA A 102 1.33 8.41 -13.89
N ILE A 103 1.93 7.64 -12.98
CA ILE A 103 1.34 7.47 -11.65
C ILE A 103 1.57 8.81 -10.96
N ALA A 104 0.52 9.61 -10.88
CA ALA A 104 0.66 11.01 -10.52
C ALA A 104 0.61 11.25 -9.01
N ASP A 105 -0.01 10.32 -8.26
CA ASP A 105 -0.39 10.61 -6.88
C ASP A 105 -0.48 9.34 -6.00
N PRO A 106 0.66 8.73 -5.65
CA PRO A 106 0.69 7.68 -4.64
C PRO A 106 0.44 8.28 -3.25
N ARG A 107 -0.59 7.81 -2.56
CA ARG A 107 -0.92 8.24 -1.19
C ARG A 107 -1.12 7.04 -0.28
N ALA A 108 -0.78 7.19 0.99
CA ALA A 108 -1.16 6.25 2.03
C ALA A 108 -1.88 7.00 3.14
N ASP A 109 -3.02 6.48 3.58
CA ASP A 109 -3.84 7.10 4.62
C ASP A 109 -4.69 6.05 5.35
N PHE A 110 -5.31 6.45 6.45
CA PHE A 110 -6.25 5.64 7.22
C PHE A 110 -7.64 5.65 6.56
N PHE A 111 -8.24 4.47 6.43
CA PHE A 111 -9.59 4.29 5.90
C PHE A 111 -10.43 3.39 6.80
N GLU A 112 -11.71 3.71 6.90
CA GLU A 112 -12.70 3.00 7.72
C GLU A 112 -12.78 1.52 7.34
N HIS A 113 -12.80 0.66 8.35
CA HIS A 113 -13.00 -0.77 8.15
C HIS A 113 -14.39 -0.98 7.52
N PRO A 114 -14.52 -1.80 6.46
CA PRO A 114 -15.78 -1.98 5.73
C PRO A 114 -16.94 -2.61 6.54
N GLU A 115 -16.69 -2.99 7.79
CA GLU A 115 -17.62 -3.74 8.65
C GLU A 115 -17.60 -3.23 10.10
N HIS A 116 -16.70 -2.31 10.45
CA HIS A 116 -16.47 -1.85 11.82
C HIS A 116 -16.19 -0.34 11.83
N ASP A 117 -17.23 0.45 12.05
CA ASP A 117 -17.20 1.92 11.95
C ASP A 117 -16.25 2.61 12.95
N ASP A 118 -15.79 1.89 13.97
CA ASP A 118 -14.86 2.39 14.99
C ASP A 118 -13.37 2.10 14.67
N ARG A 119 -13.09 1.46 13.53
CA ARG A 119 -11.74 1.00 13.16
C ARG A 119 -11.32 1.59 11.84
N VAL A 120 -10.04 1.91 11.75
CA VAL A 120 -9.40 2.28 10.49
C VAL A 120 -8.17 1.43 10.23
N GLY A 121 -7.87 1.21 8.96
CA GLY A 121 -6.67 0.51 8.48
C GLY A 121 -5.95 1.34 7.42
N ILE A 122 -4.72 0.97 7.09
CA ILE A 122 -3.93 1.70 6.10
C ILE A 122 -4.28 1.23 4.70
N CYS A 123 -4.64 2.17 3.83
CA CYS A 123 -4.79 1.94 2.40
C CYS A 123 -3.69 2.61 1.59
N LEU A 124 -3.22 1.93 0.54
CA LEU A 124 -2.48 2.54 -0.55
C LEU A 124 -3.49 3.02 -1.61
N SER A 125 -3.46 4.32 -1.92
CA SER A 125 -4.20 4.91 -3.02
C SER A 125 -3.25 5.20 -4.19
N LEU A 126 -3.64 4.77 -5.38
CA LEU A 126 -2.90 4.98 -6.63
C LEU A 126 -3.83 5.61 -7.66
N ARG A 127 -3.44 6.79 -8.17
CA ARG A 127 -4.18 7.50 -9.21
C ARG A 127 -3.29 7.90 -10.38
N GLY A 128 -3.83 7.76 -11.59
CA GLY A 128 -3.16 8.21 -12.81
C GLY A 128 -3.65 7.51 -14.07
N GLU A 129 -2.80 7.54 -15.08
CA GLU A 129 -3.04 6.85 -16.35
C GLU A 129 -1.80 6.05 -16.75
N ILE A 130 -2.02 4.82 -17.21
CA ILE A 130 -0.96 3.94 -17.71
C ILE A 130 -1.22 3.54 -19.15
N TRP A 131 -0.15 3.33 -19.90
CA TRP A 131 -0.21 2.80 -21.28
C TRP A 131 0.44 1.44 -21.42
N SER A 132 1.30 1.06 -20.47
CA SER A 132 1.86 -0.28 -20.31
C SER A 132 1.56 -0.80 -18.91
N ASN A 133 1.72 -2.09 -18.71
CA ASN A 133 1.72 -2.70 -17.38
C ASN A 133 2.86 -2.11 -16.52
N VAL A 134 2.65 -1.93 -15.21
CA VAL A 134 3.64 -1.29 -14.32
C VAL A 134 3.78 -2.07 -13.03
N GLY A 135 5.03 -2.31 -12.61
CA GLY A 135 5.36 -2.71 -11.25
C GLY A 135 5.86 -1.51 -10.46
N LEU A 136 5.18 -1.18 -9.36
CA LEU A 136 5.60 -0.14 -8.41
C LEU A 136 6.06 -0.77 -7.10
N SER A 137 7.30 -0.55 -6.69
CA SER A 137 7.67 -0.80 -5.31
C SER A 137 7.05 0.27 -4.43
N TYR A 138 6.56 -0.11 -3.25
CA TYR A 138 6.08 0.83 -2.24
C TYR A 138 6.77 0.56 -0.91
N ARG A 139 6.99 1.63 -0.14
CA ARG A 139 7.28 1.59 1.28
C ARG A 139 6.40 2.61 1.99
N ILE A 140 5.73 2.15 3.04
CA ILE A 140 4.86 2.99 3.86
C ILE A 140 5.32 2.83 5.30
N THR A 141 5.59 3.95 5.97
CA THR A 141 5.93 3.98 7.39
C THR A 141 4.80 4.70 8.12
N VAL A 142 4.26 4.06 9.14
CA VAL A 142 3.27 4.64 10.04
C VAL A 142 3.93 4.82 11.40
N LEU A 143 3.83 6.01 11.97
CA LEU A 143 4.18 6.30 13.36
C LEU A 143 2.91 6.70 14.09
N CYS A 144 2.58 5.99 15.17
CA CYS A 144 1.41 6.30 15.98
C CYS A 144 1.67 6.03 17.46
N ARG A 145 0.74 6.42 18.32
CA ARG A 145 0.77 6.04 19.73
C ARG A 145 0.51 4.53 19.86
N PRO A 146 1.26 3.76 20.67
CA PRO A 146 1.07 2.31 20.78
C PRO A 146 -0.36 1.90 21.18
N GLU A 147 -1.04 2.73 21.98
CA GLU A 147 -2.44 2.51 22.39
C GLU A 147 -3.46 2.69 21.27
N ALA A 148 -3.06 3.23 20.11
CA ALA A 148 -3.94 3.33 18.95
C ALA A 148 -4.24 1.97 18.33
N LEU A 149 -3.37 0.97 18.57
CA LEU A 149 -3.52 -0.37 18.01
C LEU A 149 -4.64 -1.14 18.71
N ILE A 150 -5.57 -1.66 17.92
CA ILE A 150 -6.59 -2.60 18.40
C ILE A 150 -5.98 -3.99 18.39
N PHE A 151 -5.59 -4.48 19.56
CA PHE A 151 -5.19 -5.87 19.69
C PHE A 151 -6.39 -6.79 19.45
N PRO A 152 -6.24 -7.89 18.71
CA PRO A 152 -7.24 -8.94 18.72
C PRO A 152 -7.42 -9.35 20.19
N SER A 153 -8.62 -9.19 20.73
CA SER A 153 -8.97 -9.74 22.03
C SER A 153 -8.65 -11.23 21.98
N MET A 154 -7.63 -11.67 22.72
CA MET A 154 -7.38 -13.09 22.89
C MET A 154 -8.65 -13.67 23.48
N THR A 155 -9.39 -14.45 22.69
CA THR A 155 -10.50 -15.24 23.20
C THR A 155 -9.89 -16.17 24.23
N THR A 156 -10.07 -15.85 25.51
CA THR A 156 -9.67 -16.72 26.61
C THR A 156 -10.55 -17.96 26.51
N THR A 157 -10.08 -18.98 25.80
CA THR A 157 -10.69 -20.31 25.83
C THR A 157 -10.58 -20.81 27.27
N THR A 158 -11.66 -20.65 28.01
CA THR A 158 -11.79 -21.19 29.35
C THR A 158 -12.14 -22.65 29.17
N THR A 159 -11.15 -23.53 29.36
CA THR A 159 -11.36 -24.99 29.52
C THR A 159 -11.95 -25.30 30.88
#